data_AF-A0A1F9DMM3-F1
#
_entry.id   AF-A0A1F9DMM3-F1
#
_cell.length_a   1.000
_cell.length_b   1.000
_cell.length_c   1.000
_cell.angle_alpha   90.00
_cell.angle_beta   90.00
_cell.angle_gamma   90.00
#
_symmetry.space_group_name_H-M   'P 1'
#
loop_
_entity.id
_entity.type
_entity.pdbx_description
1 polymer ?
#
loop_
_entity_poly.entity_id
_entity_poly.type
_entity_poly.pdbx_seq_one_letter_code
_entity_poly.pdbx_strand_id
1 'polypeptide(L)'
;MNETLVKEGLARIMTIPPCGLVRVREFKALEKEARDKKLGIWGIAARSAVREISPMEAHMHIGQKVRLRGIVSSITPWGRTWFLEFRSPNGFRAVIMPKAAEEFDIRGLSILDYKDKEVEITGIVTVREGRPEILIDSPSRIENP
;
A
#
# COMPACT_ATOMS: atom_id res chain seq x y z
N MET A 1 9.14 -19.60 -17.30
CA MET A 1 8.13 -19.62 -16.22
C MET A 1 8.12 -21.01 -15.61
N ASN A 2 8.03 -21.14 -14.29
CA ASN A 2 8.04 -22.43 -13.60
C ASN A 2 6.61 -22.96 -13.42
N GLU A 3 6.36 -24.19 -13.82
CA GLU A 3 5.05 -24.85 -13.82
C GLU A 3 4.50 -25.08 -12.42
N THR A 4 5.34 -25.57 -11.50
CA THR A 4 4.95 -25.88 -10.12
C THR A 4 4.44 -24.64 -9.40
N LEU A 5 5.14 -23.51 -9.54
CA LEU A 5 4.74 -22.24 -8.91
C LEU A 5 3.37 -21.75 -9.38
N VAL A 6 3.04 -21.95 -10.66
CA VAL A 6 1.74 -21.53 -11.21
C VAL A 6 0.63 -22.49 -10.75
N LYS A 7 0.90 -23.80 -10.73
CA LYS A 7 -0.04 -24.82 -10.28
C LYS A 7 -0.40 -24.70 -8.79
N GLU A 8 0.58 -24.38 -7.95
CA GLU A 8 0.38 -24.16 -6.50
C GLU A 8 -0.20 -22.78 -6.17
N GLY A 9 -0.44 -21.95 -7.19
CA GLY A 9 -0.99 -20.61 -7.01
C GLY A 9 0.01 -19.62 -6.40
N LEU A 10 1.32 -19.86 -6.50
CA LEU A 10 2.37 -18.98 -5.97
C LEU A 10 2.87 -17.95 -6.98
N ALA A 11 2.45 -18.06 -8.26
CA ALA A 11 2.85 -17.15 -9.32
C ALA A 11 1.70 -16.82 -10.28
N ARG A 12 1.73 -15.60 -10.83
CA ARG A 12 0.89 -15.17 -11.94
C ARG A 12 1.62 -15.38 -13.26
N ILE A 13 0.89 -15.75 -14.30
CA ILE A 13 1.46 -15.81 -15.64
C ILE A 13 1.72 -14.39 -16.16
N MET A 14 2.91 -14.17 -16.73
CA MET A 14 3.23 -12.98 -17.52
C MET A 14 3.82 -13.44 -18.84
N THR A 15 3.21 -13.05 -19.94
CA THR A 15 3.66 -13.40 -21.30
C THR A 15 4.09 -12.11 -21.99
N ILE A 16 5.38 -12.03 -22.32
CA ILE A 16 5.96 -10.92 -23.09
C ILE A 16 6.39 -11.51 -24.44
N PRO A 17 5.64 -11.31 -25.53
CA PRO A 17 5.99 -11.89 -26.82
C PRO A 17 7.38 -11.46 -27.31
N PRO A 18 8.11 -12.32 -28.05
CA PRO A 18 7.72 -13.66 -28.49
C PRO A 18 7.95 -14.76 -27.44
N CYS A 19 8.63 -14.45 -26.34
CA CYS A 19 8.92 -15.42 -25.29
C CYS A 19 7.66 -15.77 -24.46
N GLY A 20 7.52 -17.05 -24.10
CA GLY A 20 6.38 -17.54 -23.31
C GLY A 20 5.13 -17.94 -24.10
N LEU A 21 5.12 -17.80 -25.43
CA LEU A 21 4.00 -18.25 -26.28
C LEU A 21 3.88 -19.77 -26.38
N VAL A 22 5.00 -20.49 -26.33
CA VAL A 22 5.07 -21.95 -26.56
C VAL A 22 4.14 -22.74 -25.62
N ARG A 23 4.07 -22.34 -24.34
CA ARG A 23 3.28 -23.03 -23.30
C ARG A 23 2.18 -22.16 -22.70
N VAL A 24 1.85 -21.03 -23.33
CA VAL A 24 0.93 -20.02 -22.74
C VAL A 24 -0.44 -20.61 -22.40
N ARG A 25 -0.94 -21.56 -23.20
CA ARG A 25 -2.25 -22.20 -22.99
C ARG A 25 -2.24 -23.10 -21.74
N GLU A 26 -1.18 -23.89 -21.57
CA GLU A 26 -1.01 -24.76 -20.40
C GLU A 26 -0.90 -23.94 -19.12
N PHE A 27 -0.03 -22.93 -19.10
CA PHE A 27 0.13 -22.05 -17.95
C PHE A 27 -1.15 -21.27 -17.62
N LYS A 28 -1.92 -20.85 -18.62
CA LYS A 28 -3.25 -20.24 -18.42
C LYS A 28 -4.23 -21.20 -17.74
N ALA A 29 -4.24 -22.47 -18.13
CA ALA A 29 -5.10 -23.47 -17.53
C ALA A 29 -4.72 -23.74 -16.06
N LEU A 30 -3.42 -23.89 -15.77
CA LEU A 30 -2.92 -24.09 -14.40
C LEU A 30 -3.21 -22.89 -13.50
N GLU A 31 -3.01 -21.67 -13.99
CA GLU A 31 -3.33 -20.47 -13.24
C GLU A 31 -4.83 -20.35 -12.97
N LYS A 32 -5.67 -20.70 -13.96
CA LYS A 32 -7.13 -20.73 -13.80
C LYS A 32 -7.53 -21.75 -12.74
N GLU A 33 -6.97 -22.95 -12.77
CA GLU A 33 -7.25 -23.98 -11.77
C GLU A 33 -6.83 -23.55 -10.36
N ALA A 34 -5.65 -22.95 -10.21
CA ALA A 34 -5.18 -22.42 -8.93
C ALA A 34 -6.06 -21.28 -8.40
N ARG A 35 -6.58 -20.42 -9.30
CA ARG A 35 -7.58 -19.38 -8.97
C ARG A 35 -8.89 -19.98 -8.49
N ASP A 36 -9.46 -20.90 -9.25
CA ASP A 36 -10.74 -21.52 -8.95
C ASP A 36 -10.69 -22.27 -7.61
N LYS A 37 -9.55 -22.91 -7.32
CA LYS A 37 -9.28 -23.61 -6.05
C LYS A 37 -8.78 -22.71 -4.92
N LYS A 38 -8.60 -21.40 -5.15
CA LYS A 38 -8.11 -20.43 -4.15
C LYS A 38 -6.79 -20.86 -3.51
N LEU A 39 -5.83 -21.33 -4.32
CA LEU A 39 -4.51 -21.75 -3.88
C LEU A 39 -3.53 -20.57 -3.81
N GLY A 40 -2.59 -20.61 -2.87
CA GLY A 40 -1.51 -19.62 -2.75
C GLY A 40 -2.01 -18.16 -2.70
N ILE A 41 -1.53 -17.34 -3.64
CA ILE A 41 -1.90 -15.92 -3.79
C ILE A 41 -3.37 -15.71 -4.16
N TRP A 42 -4.11 -16.77 -4.53
CA TRP A 42 -5.54 -16.74 -4.84
C TRP A 42 -6.42 -17.14 -3.63
N GLY A 43 -5.80 -17.56 -2.52
CA GLY A 43 -6.43 -18.01 -1.28
C GLY A 43 -6.87 -16.91 -0.31
N ILE A 44 -7.13 -17.25 0.96
CA ILE A 44 -7.49 -16.28 2.02
C ILE A 44 -6.36 -15.24 2.24
N ALA A 45 -5.13 -15.49 1.79
CA ALA A 45 -4.08 -14.48 1.71
C ALA A 45 -4.41 -13.34 0.72
N ALA A 46 -5.21 -13.59 -0.33
CA ALA A 46 -5.83 -12.55 -1.17
C ALA A 46 -6.91 -11.75 -0.42
N ARG A 47 -7.44 -12.32 0.68
CA ARG A 47 -8.34 -11.68 1.65
C ARG A 47 -7.60 -11.12 2.88
N SER A 48 -6.28 -10.94 2.83
CA SER A 48 -5.67 -9.95 3.71
C SER A 48 -6.11 -8.57 3.21
N ALA A 49 -7.42 -8.28 3.39
CA ALA A 49 -7.94 -6.94 3.33
C ALA A 49 -7.06 -6.19 4.32
N VAL A 50 -6.18 -5.35 3.77
CA VAL A 50 -5.24 -4.57 4.55
C VAL A 50 -6.06 -3.95 5.68
N ARG A 51 -5.73 -4.29 6.92
CA ARG A 51 -6.62 -4.03 8.05
C ARG A 51 -6.91 -2.53 8.11
N GLU A 52 -8.19 -2.18 8.02
CA GLU A 52 -8.62 -0.80 8.12
C GLU A 52 -8.60 -0.36 9.58
N ILE A 53 -7.93 0.77 9.85
CA ILE A 53 -7.77 1.32 11.20
C ILE A 53 -7.95 2.83 11.20
N SER A 54 -8.20 3.40 12.37
CA SER A 54 -8.15 4.86 12.59
C SER A 54 -6.76 5.31 13.08
N PRO A 55 -6.44 6.63 13.01
CA PRO A 55 -5.27 7.23 13.66
C PRO A 55 -5.16 6.94 15.16
N MET A 56 -6.26 6.66 15.85
CA MET A 56 -6.28 6.38 17.28
C MET A 56 -5.73 4.98 17.58
N GLU A 57 -5.95 4.04 16.67
CA GLU A 57 -5.59 2.63 16.81
C GLU A 57 -4.17 2.32 16.34
N ALA A 58 -3.52 3.25 15.63
CA ALA A 58 -2.20 3.03 15.02
C ALA A 58 -1.16 2.44 15.98
N HIS A 59 -1.12 2.88 17.24
CA HIS A 59 -0.19 2.36 18.25
C HIS A 59 -0.39 0.86 18.57
N MET A 60 -1.58 0.30 18.36
CA MET A 60 -1.84 -1.13 18.55
C MET A 60 -1.37 -2.00 17.36
N HIS A 61 -0.95 -1.37 16.26
CA HIS A 61 -0.62 -2.02 15.00
C HIS A 61 0.82 -1.81 14.54
N ILE A 62 1.74 -1.51 15.47
CA ILE A 62 3.17 -1.36 15.15
C ILE A 62 3.71 -2.62 14.46
N GLY A 63 4.45 -2.43 13.37
CA GLY A 63 5.02 -3.48 12.54
C GLY A 63 4.04 -4.12 11.55
N GLN A 64 2.76 -3.75 11.57
CA GLN A 64 1.73 -4.32 10.70
C GLN A 64 1.45 -3.41 9.50
N LYS A 65 1.15 -4.03 8.35
CA LYS A 65 0.62 -3.31 7.18
C LYS A 65 -0.87 -3.06 7.35
N VAL A 66 -1.27 -1.80 7.30
CA VAL A 66 -2.64 -1.32 7.57
C VAL A 66 -3.08 -0.30 6.53
N ARG A 67 -4.39 -0.06 6.49
CA ARG A 67 -5.10 0.94 5.67
C ARG A 67 -5.73 1.91 6.65
N LEU A 68 -5.07 3.02 6.90
CA LEU A 68 -5.46 3.97 7.92
C LEU A 68 -6.33 5.07 7.32
N ARG A 69 -7.53 5.28 7.87
CA ARG A 69 -8.46 6.33 7.42
C ARG A 69 -8.61 7.40 8.51
N GLY A 70 -8.39 8.67 8.15
CA GLY A 70 -8.53 9.77 9.11
C GLY A 70 -8.38 11.15 8.51
N ILE A 71 -8.61 12.18 9.34
CA ILE A 71 -8.55 13.58 8.93
C ILE A 71 -7.14 14.15 9.16
N VAL A 72 -6.55 14.72 8.11
CA VAL A 72 -5.29 15.46 8.19
C VAL A 72 -5.55 16.82 8.85
N SER A 73 -5.03 17.01 10.05
CA SER A 73 -5.15 18.25 10.82
C SER A 73 -4.14 19.33 10.43
N SER A 74 -2.93 18.94 10.03
CA SER A 74 -1.91 19.88 9.59
C SER A 74 -0.91 19.23 8.65
N ILE A 75 -0.28 20.07 7.83
CA ILE A 75 0.75 19.68 6.88
C ILE A 75 1.95 20.59 7.08
N THR A 76 3.11 20.01 7.37
CA THR A 76 4.33 20.75 7.68
C THR A 76 5.49 20.25 6.82
N PRO A 77 6.12 21.10 5.98
CA PRO A 77 7.35 20.73 5.29
C PRO A 77 8.54 20.75 6.25
N TRP A 78 9.46 19.80 6.07
CA TRP A 78 10.74 19.71 6.77
C TRP A 78 11.83 19.32 5.78
N GLY A 79 12.58 20.31 5.29
CA GLY A 79 13.54 20.09 4.21
C GLY A 79 12.82 19.59 2.95
N ARG A 80 13.10 18.34 2.54
CA ARG A 80 12.42 17.68 1.40
C ARG A 80 11.35 16.67 1.83
N THR A 81 11.11 16.54 3.14
CA THR A 81 10.12 15.62 3.71
C THR A 81 8.88 16.42 4.08
N TRP A 82 7.71 15.81 4.00
CA TRP A 82 6.47 16.43 4.48
C TRP A 82 5.83 15.60 5.57
N PHE A 83 5.39 16.26 6.63
CA PHE A 83 4.66 15.66 7.74
C PHE A 83 3.17 15.99 7.63
N LEU A 84 2.33 14.97 7.60
CA LEU A 84 0.88 15.06 7.65
C LEU A 84 0.44 14.60 9.04
N GLU A 85 0.05 15.53 9.90
CA GLU A 85 -0.40 15.21 11.25
C GLU A 85 -1.90 14.93 11.25
N PHE A 86 -2.32 13.84 11.90
CA PHE A 86 -3.72 13.45 11.97
C PHE A 86 -4.32 13.82 13.32
N ARG A 87 -5.62 14.11 13.32
CA ARG A 87 -6.37 14.34 14.57
C ARG A 87 -6.45 13.03 15.38
N SER A 88 -5.55 12.86 16.35
CA SER A 88 -5.46 11.68 17.22
C SER A 88 -4.86 12.08 18.58
N PRO A 89 -5.37 11.55 19.71
CA PRO A 89 -4.78 11.80 21.03
C PRO A 89 -3.36 11.23 21.16
N ASN A 90 -3.03 10.20 20.38
CA ASN A 90 -1.74 9.52 20.43
C ASN A 90 -0.71 10.08 19.44
N GLY A 91 -1.04 11.17 18.71
CA GLY A 91 -0.11 11.87 17.83
C GLY A 91 0.38 11.04 16.64
N PHE A 92 -0.53 10.50 15.84
CA PHE A 92 -0.21 9.80 14.59
C PHE A 92 0.14 10.78 13.47
N ARG A 93 1.19 10.47 12.70
CA ARG A 93 1.57 11.23 11.50
C ARG A 93 1.87 10.32 10.31
N ALA A 94 1.63 10.83 9.10
CA ALA A 94 2.20 10.26 7.89
C ALA A 94 3.40 11.10 7.44
N VAL A 95 4.43 10.44 6.91
CA VAL A 95 5.68 11.07 6.49
C VAL A 95 5.88 10.83 5.01
N ILE A 96 5.75 11.88 4.20
CA ILE A 96 6.03 11.83 2.76
C ILE A 96 7.51 12.01 2.54
N MET A 97 8.14 10.96 2.04
CA MET A 97 9.57 10.91 1.77
C MET A 97 9.93 11.80 0.58
N PRO A 98 11.18 12.31 0.49
CA PRO A 98 11.60 13.19 -0.61
C PRO A 98 11.29 12.67 -2.01
N LYS A 99 11.56 11.38 -2.26
CA LYS A 99 11.25 10.73 -3.54
C LYS A 99 9.74 10.73 -3.86
N ALA A 100 8.90 10.55 -2.85
CA ALA A 100 7.45 10.57 -3.03
C ALA A 100 6.97 12.00 -3.31
N ALA A 101 7.51 12.99 -2.59
CA ALA A 101 7.20 14.40 -2.80
C ALA A 101 7.52 14.85 -4.24
N GLU A 102 8.69 14.44 -4.77
CA GLU A 102 9.03 14.67 -6.18
C GLU A 102 8.01 14.02 -7.14
N GLU A 103 7.50 12.83 -6.82
CA GLU A 103 6.49 12.16 -7.63
C GLU A 103 5.12 12.87 -7.58
N PHE A 104 4.74 13.48 -6.44
CA PHE A 104 3.55 14.34 -6.34
C PHE A 104 3.65 15.50 -7.33
N ASP A 105 4.78 16.21 -7.34
CA ASP A 105 5.02 17.35 -8.22
C ASP A 105 4.97 16.94 -9.70
N ILE A 106 5.63 15.84 -10.08
CA ILE A 106 5.62 15.31 -11.46
C ILE A 106 4.20 14.98 -11.93
N ARG A 107 3.34 14.49 -11.03
CA ARG A 107 1.95 14.13 -11.33
C ARG A 107 1.00 15.33 -11.26
N GLY A 108 1.49 16.53 -10.94
CA GLY A 108 0.67 17.72 -10.75
C GLY A 108 -0.27 17.62 -9.54
N LEU A 109 0.08 16.81 -8.55
CA LEU A 109 -0.69 16.62 -7.32
C LEU A 109 -0.10 17.49 -6.21
N SER A 110 -0.92 18.30 -5.56
CA SER A 110 -0.46 19.12 -4.44
C SER A 110 -0.65 18.37 -3.11
N ILE A 111 0.44 18.20 -2.35
CA ILE A 111 0.39 17.60 -1.01
C ILE A 111 -0.51 18.44 -0.07
N LEU A 112 -0.56 19.76 -0.28
CA LEU A 112 -1.39 20.66 0.52
C LEU A 112 -2.88 20.40 0.33
N ASP A 113 -3.28 19.75 -0.77
CA ASP A 113 -4.68 19.46 -1.07
C ASP A 113 -5.30 18.45 -0.10
N TYR A 114 -4.49 17.72 0.65
CA TYR A 114 -4.96 16.77 1.67
C TYR A 114 -5.28 17.44 3.01
N LYS A 115 -4.93 18.72 3.20
CA LYS A 115 -5.18 19.43 4.45
C LYS A 115 -6.68 19.52 4.73
N ASP A 116 -7.07 19.25 5.98
CA ASP A 116 -8.45 19.26 6.47
C ASP A 116 -9.38 18.27 5.74
N LYS A 117 -8.82 17.34 4.96
CA LYS A 117 -9.57 16.27 4.30
C LYS A 117 -9.45 14.96 5.06
N GLU A 118 -10.51 14.16 4.96
CA GLU A 118 -10.41 12.75 5.28
C GLU A 118 -9.66 12.06 4.15
N VAL A 119 -8.63 11.31 4.51
CA VAL A 119 -7.77 10.59 3.58
C VAL A 119 -7.60 9.16 4.06
N GLU A 120 -7.17 8.32 3.14
CA GLU A 120 -6.79 6.96 3.44
C GLU A 120 -5.33 6.72 3.09
N ILE A 121 -4.62 6.05 3.98
CA ILE A 121 -3.19 5.80 3.88
C ILE A 121 -2.89 4.31 4.02
N THR A 122 -2.19 3.74 3.05
CA THR A 122 -1.73 2.35 3.15
C THR A 122 -0.24 2.28 3.44
N GLY A 123 0.14 1.55 4.49
CA GLY A 123 1.55 1.36 4.81
C GLY A 123 1.79 0.53 6.06
N ILE A 124 3.06 0.43 6.45
CA ILE A 124 3.46 -0.25 7.69
C ILE A 124 3.48 0.80 8.79
N VAL A 125 2.84 0.53 9.93
CA VAL A 125 2.94 1.41 11.10
C VAL A 125 4.30 1.21 11.76
N THR A 126 5.07 2.26 11.86
CA THR A 126 6.36 2.32 12.56
C THR A 126 6.28 3.27 13.75
N VAL A 127 7.26 3.24 14.66
CA VAL A 127 7.36 4.21 15.75
C VAL A 127 8.63 5.01 15.61
N ARG A 128 8.53 6.33 15.71
CA ARG A 128 9.68 7.24 15.77
C ARG A 128 9.44 8.26 16.87
N GLU A 129 10.43 8.44 17.76
CA GLU A 129 10.34 9.37 18.89
C GLU A 129 9.09 9.14 19.77
N GLY A 130 8.70 7.87 19.93
CA GLY A 130 7.52 7.47 20.71
C GLY A 130 6.17 7.70 20.01
N ARG A 131 6.16 8.19 18.76
CA ARG A 131 4.93 8.46 17.99
C ARG A 131 4.74 7.45 16.86
N PRO A 132 3.52 6.91 16.66
CA PRO A 132 3.25 6.04 15.53
C PRO A 132 3.23 6.84 14.22
N GLU A 133 3.86 6.30 13.18
CA GLU A 133 3.91 6.93 11.86
C GLU A 133 3.82 5.92 10.71
N ILE A 134 3.36 6.38 9.54
CA ILE A 134 3.45 5.62 8.28
C ILE A 134 4.30 6.42 7.28
N LEU A 135 5.29 5.75 6.68
CA LEU A 135 6.09 6.30 5.60
C LEU A 135 5.36 6.18 4.24
N ILE A 136 5.26 7.29 3.53
CA ILE A 136 4.70 7.41 2.18
C ILE A 136 5.88 7.53 1.21
N ASP A 137 6.11 6.47 0.44
CA ASP A 137 7.18 6.36 -0.56
C ASP A 137 6.70 6.58 -2.01
N SER A 138 5.37 6.70 -2.22
CA SER A 138 4.73 7.02 -3.50
C SER A 138 3.34 7.64 -3.25
N PRO A 139 2.84 8.54 -4.12
CA PRO A 139 1.50 9.12 -4.03
C PRO A 139 0.37 8.09 -4.03
N SER A 140 0.58 6.90 -4.60
CA SER A 140 -0.45 5.84 -4.59
C SER A 140 -0.76 5.28 -3.20
N ARG A 141 0.01 5.65 -2.17
CA ARG A 141 -0.26 5.23 -0.79
C ARG A 141 -1.23 6.14 -0.06
N ILE A 142 -1.63 7.27 -0.65
CA ILE A 142 -2.62 8.18 -0.08
C ILE A 142 -3.74 8.43 -1.09
N GLU A 143 -4.98 8.23 -0.65
CA GLU A 143 -6.18 8.36 -1.48
C GLU A 143 -7.19 9.29 -0.79
N ASN A 144 -7.93 10.05 -1.60
CA ASN A 144 -9.14 10.73 -1.14
C ASN A 144 -10.33 9.78 -1.39
N PRO A 145 -11.09 9.41 -0.35
CA PRO A 145 -12.31 8.62 -0.50
C PRO A 145 -13.44 9.39 -1.20
#